data_AF-A0A8H8JS78-F1
#
_entry.id   AF-A0A8H8JS78-F1
#
_cell.length_a   1.000
_cell.length_b   1.000
_cell.length_c   1.000
_cell.angle_alpha   90.00
_cell.angle_beta   90.00
_cell.angle_gamma   90.00
#
_symmetry.space_group_name_H-M   'P 1'
#
loop_
_entity.id
_entity.type
_entity.pdbx_description
1 polymer ?
#
loop_
_entity_poly.entity_id
_entity_poly.type
_entity_poly.pdbx_seq_one_letter_code
_entity_poly.pdbx_strand_id
1 'polypeptide(L)'
;MKFFTAAIAATSLSLAGVVSAANSFAGSNLYYAAGLSASQRATLLGGMQSAGMKVLRVWLDGQSTASTKVMITMLYGDTNLIEYTASMHSWNALSGGDIYGKWYGTGYFYEHSDAISGFDNRLRHILNHTHKTLGKPWKQLNQYIFAFEAQNEAMIGKGEDYINAHLSWQCDRANTIKSTLGSSSGILVMTGGESWMSESVKSAWLNCAALDVVAIHAYGVGDFTTSNIQTYVNQAKSAGKKLIFQEWGACYFNTENNNCPTGTALSTTTRNNNIKNWASQITAAGVPWLYWQVLPNPDPHYGYDFEIGIQDPSWGTLKNAALDALTKPAAFDFTPWLNL
;
A
#
# COMPACT_ATOMS: atom_id res chain seq x y z
N MET A 1 -16.72 53.34 -54.70
CA MET A 1 -15.88 52.84 -53.58
C MET A 1 -16.57 51.65 -52.96
N LYS A 2 -16.03 50.44 -53.13
CA LYS A 2 -16.45 49.22 -52.41
C LYS A 2 -15.26 48.77 -51.58
N PHE A 3 -15.38 48.82 -50.26
CA PHE A 3 -14.36 48.31 -49.34
C PHE A 3 -14.57 46.80 -49.18
N PHE A 4 -13.52 46.03 -49.43
CA PHE A 4 -13.44 44.61 -49.08
C PHE A 4 -12.81 44.49 -47.69
N THR A 5 -13.56 43.92 -46.74
CA THR A 5 -13.06 43.57 -45.40
C THR A 5 -12.50 42.15 -45.47
N ALA A 6 -11.18 42.01 -45.30
CA ALA A 6 -10.53 40.71 -45.17
C ALA A 6 -10.61 40.25 -43.69
N ALA A 7 -11.22 39.08 -43.45
CA ALA A 7 -11.22 38.43 -42.16
C ALA A 7 -9.93 37.62 -41.98
N ILE A 8 -9.14 37.94 -40.96
CA ILE A 8 -7.96 37.18 -40.55
C ILE A 8 -8.43 36.07 -39.60
N ALA A 9 -8.35 34.82 -40.05
CA ALA A 9 -8.56 33.65 -39.21
C ALA A 9 -7.30 33.40 -38.38
N ALA A 10 -7.39 33.60 -37.06
CA ALA A 10 -6.34 33.22 -36.13
C ALA A 10 -6.48 31.72 -35.78
N THR A 11 -5.67 30.87 -36.40
CA THR A 11 -5.50 29.48 -35.99
C THR A 11 -4.68 29.40 -34.71
N SER A 12 -5.33 29.10 -33.59
CA SER A 12 -4.68 28.76 -32.32
C SER A 12 -4.00 27.40 -32.44
N LEU A 13 -2.67 27.39 -32.59
CA LEU A 13 -1.85 26.19 -32.37
C LEU A 13 -1.87 25.86 -30.88
N SER A 14 -2.66 24.86 -30.49
CA SER A 14 -2.52 24.21 -29.18
C SER A 14 -1.21 23.42 -29.18
N LEU A 15 -0.18 23.95 -28.51
CA LEU A 15 1.01 23.19 -28.14
C LEU A 15 0.58 22.07 -27.17
N ALA A 16 0.31 20.88 -27.71
CA ALA A 16 0.21 19.67 -26.91
C ALA A 16 1.60 19.39 -26.35
N GLY A 17 1.87 19.87 -25.14
CA GLY A 17 3.08 19.53 -24.41
C GLY A 17 3.17 18.01 -24.30
N VAL A 18 4.33 17.46 -24.66
CA VAL A 18 4.63 16.04 -24.44
C VAL A 18 4.75 15.85 -22.93
N VAL A 19 3.65 15.46 -22.28
CA VAL A 19 3.68 15.05 -20.87
C VAL A 19 4.37 13.70 -20.83
N SER A 20 5.61 13.66 -20.34
CA SER A 20 6.28 12.39 -20.04
C SER A 20 5.43 11.66 -18.99
N ALA A 21 5.08 10.41 -19.26
CA ALA A 21 4.44 9.57 -18.25
C ALA A 21 5.37 9.47 -17.02
N ALA A 22 4.80 9.56 -15.82
CA ALA A 22 5.52 9.23 -14.60
C ALA A 22 5.98 7.77 -14.66
N ASN A 23 7.12 7.45 -14.05
CA ASN A 23 7.57 6.06 -13.96
C ASN A 23 6.91 5.34 -12.78
N SER A 24 6.80 4.02 -12.89
CA SER A 24 6.37 3.16 -11.79
C SER A 24 7.42 3.11 -10.69
N PHE A 25 7.06 2.53 -9.54
CA PHE A 25 7.98 2.32 -8.44
C PHE A 25 7.65 1.02 -7.70
N ALA A 26 8.62 0.59 -6.91
CA ALA A 26 8.52 -0.55 -6.04
C ALA A 26 8.69 -0.14 -4.57
N GLY A 27 8.23 -0.99 -3.67
CA GLY A 27 8.43 -0.87 -2.24
C GLY A 27 8.33 -2.21 -1.54
N SER A 28 8.16 -2.18 -0.23
CA SER A 28 8.02 -3.38 0.59
C SER A 28 7.05 -3.15 1.75
N ASN A 29 6.61 -4.23 2.35
CA ASN A 29 6.00 -4.27 3.68
C ASN A 29 7.08 -4.64 4.71
N LEU A 30 6.86 -4.23 5.96
CA LEU A 30 7.42 -4.86 7.15
C LEU A 30 6.55 -4.52 8.36
N TYR A 31 5.64 -5.42 8.73
CA TYR A 31 4.60 -5.11 9.71
C TYR A 31 5.16 -4.74 11.10
N TYR A 32 6.31 -5.31 11.48
CA TYR A 32 6.94 -5.10 12.78
C TYR A 32 8.10 -4.09 12.75
N ALA A 33 8.18 -3.24 11.73
CA ALA A 33 9.26 -2.24 11.59
C ALA A 33 9.47 -1.38 12.86
N ALA A 34 8.39 -1.09 13.58
CA ALA A 34 8.40 -0.36 14.87
C ALA A 34 9.26 -1.03 15.95
N GLY A 35 9.42 -2.35 15.91
CA GLY A 35 10.15 -3.15 16.89
C GLY A 35 11.62 -3.43 16.55
N LEU A 36 12.09 -3.01 15.38
CA LEU A 36 13.46 -3.27 14.94
C LEU A 36 14.49 -2.49 15.78
N SER A 37 15.68 -3.07 15.97
CA SER A 37 16.84 -2.36 16.52
C SER A 37 17.37 -1.30 15.54
N ALA A 38 18.25 -0.40 15.99
CA ALA A 38 18.87 0.59 15.10
C ALA A 38 19.66 -0.05 13.95
N SER A 39 20.41 -1.13 14.22
CA SER A 39 21.17 -1.84 13.18
C SER A 39 20.26 -2.55 12.18
N GLN A 40 19.20 -3.22 12.66
CA GLN A 40 18.23 -3.87 11.78
C GLN A 40 17.52 -2.86 10.87
N ARG A 41 17.18 -1.68 11.40
CA ARG A 41 16.57 -0.60 10.61
C ARG A 41 17.53 -0.09 9.54
N ALA A 42 18.79 0.13 9.89
CA ALA A 42 19.82 0.53 8.93
C ALA A 42 19.99 -0.53 7.82
N THR A 43 20.05 -1.82 8.17
CA THR A 43 20.12 -2.91 7.19
C THR A 43 18.90 -2.90 6.27
N LEU A 44 17.68 -2.85 6.81
CA LEU A 44 16.45 -2.83 6.02
C LEU A 44 16.45 -1.69 5.02
N LEU A 45 16.62 -0.46 5.51
CA LEU A 45 16.53 0.73 4.68
C LEU A 45 17.67 0.81 3.66
N GLY A 46 18.89 0.43 4.05
CA GLY A 46 20.01 0.37 3.11
C GLY A 46 19.77 -0.64 1.98
N GLY A 47 19.17 -1.80 2.30
CA GLY A 47 18.75 -2.77 1.30
C GLY A 47 17.72 -2.19 0.34
N MET A 48 16.61 -1.67 0.88
CA MET A 48 15.54 -1.04 0.10
C MET A 48 16.04 0.12 -0.78
N GLN A 49 16.86 1.02 -0.24
CA GLN A 49 17.48 2.11 -0.99
C GLN A 49 18.34 1.59 -2.14
N SER A 50 19.16 0.56 -1.88
CA SER A 50 19.99 -0.05 -2.93
C SER A 50 19.17 -0.71 -4.04
N ALA A 51 17.91 -1.06 -3.76
CA ALA A 51 16.95 -1.60 -4.72
C ALA A 51 16.07 -0.52 -5.38
N GLY A 52 16.28 0.76 -5.04
CA GLY A 52 15.45 1.85 -5.55
C GLY A 52 14.01 1.85 -5.02
N MET A 53 13.71 1.06 -3.99
CA MET A 53 12.40 1.03 -3.37
C MET A 53 12.08 2.37 -2.72
N LYS A 54 10.82 2.82 -2.86
CA LYS A 54 10.37 4.16 -2.48
C LYS A 54 9.46 4.20 -1.26
N VAL A 55 8.77 3.10 -0.97
CA VAL A 55 7.76 3.05 0.10
C VAL A 55 7.94 1.80 0.95
N LEU A 56 7.90 1.98 2.27
CA LEU A 56 7.81 0.92 3.27
C LEU A 56 6.45 0.99 3.98
N ARG A 57 5.63 -0.04 3.82
CA ARG A 57 4.37 -0.17 4.56
C ARG A 57 4.57 -0.87 5.90
N VAL A 58 3.97 -0.33 6.95
CA VAL A 58 4.11 -0.79 8.34
C VAL A 58 2.75 -0.84 9.05
N TRP A 59 2.66 -1.63 10.12
CA TRP A 59 1.44 -1.74 10.93
C TRP A 59 1.54 -0.98 12.26
N LEU A 60 0.39 -0.49 12.73
CA LEU A 60 0.22 0.23 14.00
C LEU A 60 -0.79 -0.49 14.89
N ASP A 61 -0.57 -1.78 15.11
CA ASP A 61 -1.51 -2.64 15.82
C ASP A 61 -1.39 -2.61 17.35
N GLY A 62 -0.38 -1.92 17.89
CA GLY A 62 -0.08 -1.90 19.32
C GLY A 62 -1.24 -1.34 20.18
N GLN A 63 -2.09 -2.23 20.68
CA GLN A 63 -3.29 -1.92 21.48
C GLN A 63 -3.27 -2.64 22.82
N SER A 64 -3.50 -1.90 23.91
CA SER A 64 -3.68 -2.46 25.25
C SER A 64 -4.67 -1.62 26.05
N THR A 65 -5.23 -2.18 27.13
CA THR A 65 -6.08 -1.45 28.09
C THR A 65 -5.35 -0.29 28.79
N ALA A 66 -4.03 -0.22 28.70
CA ALA A 66 -3.19 0.78 29.37
C ALA A 66 -2.60 1.84 28.43
N SER A 67 -2.51 1.58 27.11
CA SER A 67 -2.02 2.55 26.12
C SER A 67 -2.12 2.00 24.69
N THR A 68 -2.24 2.91 23.72
CA THR A 68 -1.82 2.64 22.35
C THR A 68 -0.33 2.91 22.25
N LYS A 69 0.48 1.89 21.94
CA LYS A 69 1.90 2.09 21.61
C LYS A 69 1.98 2.36 20.11
N VAL A 70 1.89 3.63 19.73
CA VAL A 70 2.21 4.08 18.38
C VAL A 70 3.68 4.49 18.36
N MET A 71 4.55 3.63 17.82
CA MET A 71 5.96 3.96 17.59
C MET A 71 6.30 3.67 16.13
N ILE A 72 5.90 4.55 15.21
CA ILE A 72 6.70 4.67 13.98
C ILE A 72 7.88 5.53 14.38
N THR A 73 9.03 4.88 14.61
CA THR A 73 10.29 5.63 14.52
C THR A 73 10.40 5.95 13.03
N MET A 74 9.93 7.13 12.62
CA MET A 74 10.20 7.60 11.26
C MET A 74 11.71 7.72 11.18
N LEU A 75 12.32 6.88 10.33
CA LEU A 75 13.73 6.55 10.43
C LEU A 75 14.54 7.75 9.95
N TYR A 76 14.92 8.59 10.91
CA TYR A 76 15.87 9.66 10.71
C TYR A 76 17.28 9.04 10.64
N GLY A 77 18.00 9.27 9.55
CA GLY A 77 19.37 8.75 9.44
C GLY A 77 20.03 9.03 8.10
N ASP A 78 19.59 8.37 7.03
CA ASP A 78 20.33 8.40 5.76
C ASP A 78 19.37 8.46 4.57
N THR A 79 19.32 9.64 3.94
CA THR A 79 18.64 9.98 2.67
C THR A 79 17.11 9.87 2.62
N ASN A 80 16.48 10.94 2.15
CA ASN A 80 15.04 11.20 2.01
C ASN A 80 14.29 10.26 1.03
N LEU A 81 14.65 8.98 0.91
CA LEU A 81 14.26 8.14 -0.23
C LEU A 81 13.15 7.12 0.04
N ILE A 82 12.80 6.86 1.30
CA ILE A 82 11.78 5.87 1.68
C ILE A 82 10.70 6.52 2.52
N GLU A 83 9.47 6.44 2.05
CA GLU A 83 8.29 6.94 2.74
C GLU A 83 7.48 5.81 3.37
N TYR A 84 6.61 6.17 4.30
CA TYR A 84 5.84 5.20 5.08
C TYR A 84 4.37 5.19 4.69
N THR A 85 3.83 3.99 4.50
CA THR A 85 2.38 3.74 4.61
C THR A 85 2.09 3.16 5.99
N ALA A 86 1.14 3.75 6.69
CA ALA A 86 0.77 3.34 8.03
C ALA A 86 -0.63 2.71 8.06
N SER A 87 -0.68 1.39 8.23
CA SER A 87 -1.93 0.71 8.58
C SER A 87 -2.26 0.94 10.04
N MET A 88 -3.36 1.63 10.31
CA MET A 88 -3.70 2.04 11.69
C MET A 88 -4.30 0.92 12.55
N HIS A 89 -4.54 -0.24 11.92
CA HIS A 89 -5.00 -1.49 12.51
C HIS A 89 -4.83 -2.64 11.49
N SER A 90 -5.07 -3.89 11.88
CA SER A 90 -5.07 -5.01 10.96
C SER A 90 -6.17 -6.01 11.29
N TRP A 91 -6.63 -6.75 10.28
CA TRP A 91 -7.44 -7.93 10.52
C TRP A 91 -6.73 -8.96 11.38
N ASN A 92 -5.41 -9.14 11.23
CA ASN A 92 -4.64 -10.08 12.03
C ASN A 92 -4.68 -9.71 13.53
N ALA A 93 -4.63 -8.42 13.87
CA ALA A 93 -4.82 -7.97 15.25
C ALA A 93 -6.26 -8.23 15.72
N LEU A 94 -7.25 -7.90 14.89
CA LEU A 94 -8.66 -8.10 15.21
C LEU A 94 -8.99 -9.58 15.48
N SER A 95 -8.64 -10.46 14.52
CA SER A 95 -8.89 -11.90 14.59
C SER A 95 -7.98 -12.59 15.62
N GLY A 96 -6.80 -12.04 15.89
CA GLY A 96 -5.91 -12.46 16.97
C GLY A 96 -6.39 -12.09 18.38
N GLY A 97 -7.54 -11.43 18.51
CA GLY A 97 -8.13 -11.10 19.80
C GLY A 97 -7.48 -9.89 20.48
N ASP A 98 -7.19 -8.84 19.70
CA ASP A 98 -6.92 -7.52 20.26
C ASP A 98 -8.14 -6.98 21.04
N ILE A 99 -8.07 -5.73 21.50
CA ILE A 99 -9.13 -5.16 22.32
C ILE A 99 -10.48 -5.10 21.60
N TYR A 100 -10.48 -4.81 20.30
CA TYR A 100 -11.71 -4.78 19.50
C TYR A 100 -12.22 -6.20 19.24
N GLY A 101 -11.32 -7.13 18.92
CA GLY A 101 -11.65 -8.54 18.72
C GLY A 101 -12.24 -9.19 19.97
N LYS A 102 -11.72 -8.86 21.15
CA LYS A 102 -12.25 -9.35 22.44
C LYS A 102 -13.62 -8.79 22.77
N TRP A 103 -13.88 -7.52 22.47
CA TRP A 103 -15.13 -6.86 22.85
C TRP A 103 -16.25 -7.07 21.83
N TYR A 104 -15.91 -7.10 20.55
CA TYR A 104 -16.88 -7.06 19.44
C TYR A 104 -16.71 -8.25 18.47
N GLY A 105 -15.66 -9.04 18.60
CA GLY A 105 -15.32 -10.07 17.61
C GLY A 105 -14.99 -9.48 16.24
N THR A 106 -14.90 -10.34 15.24
CA THR A 106 -14.62 -9.94 13.86
C THR A 106 -15.87 -9.50 13.10
N GLY A 107 -17.07 -9.54 13.71
CA GLY A 107 -18.34 -9.09 13.11
C GLY A 107 -18.74 -7.71 13.63
N TYR A 108 -19.15 -7.63 14.89
CA TYR A 108 -19.64 -6.38 15.48
C TYR A 108 -18.62 -5.23 15.48
N PHE A 109 -17.33 -5.51 15.29
CA PHE A 109 -16.35 -4.45 15.03
C PHE A 109 -16.71 -3.59 13.81
N TYR A 110 -17.29 -4.19 12.77
CA TYR A 110 -17.69 -3.51 11.53
C TYR A 110 -19.12 -2.99 11.57
N GLU A 111 -19.95 -3.47 12.50
CA GLU A 111 -21.41 -3.27 12.49
C GLU A 111 -21.89 -2.38 13.65
N HIS A 112 -21.24 -2.45 14.81
CA HIS A 112 -21.72 -1.80 16.03
C HIS A 112 -21.20 -0.37 16.16
N SER A 113 -22.10 0.58 16.45
CA SER A 113 -21.79 2.01 16.52
C SER A 113 -20.68 2.35 17.51
N ASP A 114 -20.61 1.65 18.64
CA ASP A 114 -19.59 1.87 19.67
C ASP A 114 -18.21 1.41 19.23
N ALA A 115 -18.13 0.27 18.52
CA ALA A 115 -16.87 -0.21 17.94
C ALA A 115 -16.38 0.76 16.87
N ILE A 116 -17.28 1.17 15.97
CA ILE A 116 -17.07 2.17 14.93
C ILE A 116 -16.57 3.49 15.55
N SER A 117 -17.26 4.02 16.56
CA SER A 117 -16.89 5.29 17.20
C SER A 117 -15.56 5.18 17.95
N GLY A 118 -15.33 4.08 18.65
CA GLY A 118 -14.07 3.79 19.34
C GLY A 118 -12.89 3.66 18.36
N PHE A 119 -13.12 3.08 17.19
CA PHE A 119 -12.13 2.96 16.14
C PHE A 119 -11.83 4.32 15.49
N ASP A 120 -12.85 5.11 15.17
CA ASP A 120 -12.66 6.48 14.66
C ASP A 120 -11.85 7.36 15.61
N ASN A 121 -12.10 7.23 16.92
CA ASN A 121 -11.31 7.93 17.94
C ASN A 121 -9.84 7.51 17.90
N ARG A 122 -9.56 6.23 17.66
CA ARG A 122 -8.20 5.75 17.42
C ARG A 122 -7.58 6.39 16.18
N LEU A 123 -8.29 6.41 15.05
CA LEU A 123 -7.77 7.00 13.80
C LEU A 123 -7.39 8.47 14.03
N ARG A 124 -8.27 9.22 14.69
CA ARG A 124 -8.00 10.60 15.13
C ARG A 124 -6.80 10.70 16.06
N HIS A 125 -6.68 9.79 17.03
CA HIS A 125 -5.56 9.79 17.97
C HIS A 125 -4.22 9.58 17.26
N ILE A 126 -4.11 8.60 16.36
CA ILE A 126 -2.87 8.33 15.60
C ILE A 126 -2.48 9.54 14.76
N LEU A 127 -3.42 10.12 14.00
CA LEU A 127 -3.14 11.26 13.12
C LEU A 127 -2.69 12.50 13.90
N ASN A 128 -3.20 12.69 15.13
CA ASN A 128 -2.81 13.79 16.01
C ASN A 128 -1.62 13.46 16.93
N HIS A 129 -1.05 12.26 16.86
CA HIS A 129 0.11 11.89 17.66
C HIS A 129 1.30 12.78 17.30
N THR A 130 1.84 13.49 18.29
CA THR A 130 3.04 14.32 18.11
C THR A 130 4.28 13.45 18.10
N HIS A 131 4.98 13.43 16.96
CA HIS A 131 6.24 12.72 16.85
C HIS A 131 7.28 13.30 17.81
N LYS A 132 7.80 12.47 18.73
CA LYS A 132 8.65 12.91 19.85
C LYS A 132 9.87 13.74 19.42
N THR A 133 10.55 13.34 18.35
CA THR A 133 11.78 14.02 17.88
C THR A 133 11.49 15.23 16.99
N LEU A 134 10.36 15.22 16.26
CA LEU A 134 10.07 16.24 15.25
C LEU A 134 9.15 17.34 15.80
N GLY A 135 8.50 17.10 16.95
CA GLY A 135 7.59 18.05 17.59
C GLY A 135 6.31 18.32 16.78
N LYS A 136 6.07 17.58 15.68
CA LYS A 136 4.92 17.76 14.80
C LYS A 136 3.94 16.58 14.90
N PRO A 137 2.63 16.81 14.82
CA PRO A 137 1.66 15.73 14.70
C PRO A 137 1.82 15.01 13.36
N TRP A 138 1.53 13.71 13.34
CA TRP A 138 1.74 12.87 12.16
C TRP A 138 0.97 13.33 10.91
N LYS A 139 -0.21 13.91 11.10
CA LYS A 139 -0.97 14.55 10.00
C LYS A 139 -0.24 15.68 9.27
N GLN A 140 0.88 16.19 9.80
CA GLN A 140 1.72 17.24 9.22
C GLN A 140 3.08 16.72 8.71
N LEU A 141 3.25 15.40 8.61
CA LEU A 141 4.53 14.76 8.28
C LEU A 141 4.52 14.17 6.87
N ASN A 142 3.93 14.87 5.91
CA ASN A 142 3.84 14.46 4.50
C ASN A 142 5.19 14.30 3.80
N GLN A 143 6.24 14.91 4.34
CA GLN A 143 7.62 14.67 3.91
C GLN A 143 8.16 13.27 4.30
N TYR A 144 7.41 12.48 5.07
CA TYR A 144 7.79 11.12 5.50
C TYR A 144 6.67 10.09 5.32
N ILE A 145 5.42 10.52 5.43
CA ILE A 145 4.25 9.65 5.37
C ILE A 145 3.60 9.78 4.01
N PHE A 146 3.75 8.72 3.22
CA PHE A 146 3.12 8.57 1.91
C PHE A 146 1.60 8.50 2.05
N ALA A 147 1.13 7.64 2.97
CA ALA A 147 -0.29 7.37 3.11
C ALA A 147 -0.71 6.82 4.48
N PHE A 148 -1.99 7.00 4.80
CA PHE A 148 -2.68 6.30 5.87
C PHE A 148 -3.80 5.41 5.33
N GLU A 149 -4.05 4.31 6.03
CA GLU A 149 -5.22 3.47 5.84
C GLU A 149 -5.81 3.05 7.18
N ALA A 150 -7.10 2.77 7.18
CA ALA A 150 -7.82 2.43 8.39
C ALA A 150 -7.36 1.07 8.94
N GLN A 151 -7.37 0.04 8.09
CA GLN A 151 -7.07 -1.33 8.48
C GLN A 151 -6.46 -2.10 7.31
N ASN A 152 -5.47 -2.94 7.60
CA ASN A 152 -4.96 -3.97 6.71
C ASN A 152 -6.01 -5.06 6.51
N GLU A 153 -6.42 -5.32 5.27
CA GLU A 153 -7.30 -6.44 4.90
C GLU A 153 -8.64 -6.42 5.63
N ALA A 154 -9.38 -5.33 5.49
CA ALA A 154 -10.60 -5.12 6.25
C ALA A 154 -11.69 -6.13 5.87
N MET A 155 -12.09 -6.99 6.81
CA MET A 155 -13.09 -8.06 6.59
C MET A 155 -12.58 -9.25 5.76
N ILE A 156 -11.26 -9.41 5.63
CA ILE A 156 -10.69 -10.57 4.93
C ILE A 156 -11.18 -11.90 5.53
N GLY A 157 -11.48 -12.85 4.65
CA GLY A 157 -12.01 -14.16 5.03
C GLY A 157 -13.48 -14.18 5.46
N LYS A 158 -14.18 -13.03 5.45
CA LYS A 158 -15.64 -12.96 5.63
C LYS A 158 -16.44 -13.27 4.36
N GLY A 159 -15.77 -13.30 3.22
CA GLY A 159 -16.36 -13.56 1.90
C GLY A 159 -16.94 -12.31 1.23
N GLU A 160 -17.06 -12.38 -0.09
CA GLU A 160 -17.45 -11.26 -0.94
C GLU A 160 -18.84 -10.68 -0.60
N ASP A 161 -19.81 -11.51 -0.22
CA ASP A 161 -21.14 -11.05 0.19
C ASP A 161 -21.09 -10.15 1.43
N TYR A 162 -20.25 -10.51 2.41
CA TYR A 162 -20.08 -9.71 3.62
C TYR A 162 -19.40 -8.38 3.30
N ILE A 163 -18.35 -8.39 2.48
CA ILE A 163 -17.66 -7.17 2.03
C ILE A 163 -18.65 -6.26 1.30
N ASN A 164 -19.44 -6.81 0.38
CA ASN A 164 -20.44 -6.06 -0.38
C ASN A 164 -21.54 -5.44 0.51
N ALA A 165 -21.93 -6.12 1.59
CA ALA A 165 -22.89 -5.61 2.56
C ALA A 165 -22.33 -4.47 3.44
N HIS A 166 -21.00 -4.35 3.56
CA HIS A 166 -20.33 -3.42 4.48
C HIS A 166 -19.38 -2.43 3.77
N LEU A 167 -19.53 -2.22 2.46
CA LEU A 167 -18.66 -1.34 1.67
C LEU A 167 -18.54 0.09 2.23
N SER A 168 -19.58 0.60 2.89
CA SER A 168 -19.60 1.93 3.48
C SER A 168 -18.58 2.09 4.61
N TRP A 169 -18.28 1.02 5.36
CA TRP A 169 -17.36 1.07 6.50
C TRP A 169 -16.01 1.66 6.06
N GLN A 170 -15.46 1.18 4.96
CA GLN A 170 -14.18 1.64 4.42
C GLN A 170 -14.20 3.14 4.10
N CYS A 171 -15.27 3.60 3.44
CA CYS A 171 -15.44 5.01 3.10
C CYS A 171 -15.64 5.90 4.32
N ASP A 172 -16.38 5.44 5.32
CA ASP A 172 -16.63 6.18 6.55
C ASP A 172 -15.34 6.34 7.35
N ARG A 173 -14.50 5.30 7.42
CA ARG A 173 -13.17 5.39 8.05
C ARG A 173 -12.25 6.33 7.27
N ALA A 174 -12.26 6.24 5.94
CA ALA A 174 -11.50 7.15 5.08
C ALA A 174 -11.94 8.61 5.28
N ASN A 175 -13.24 8.88 5.44
CA ASN A 175 -13.77 10.21 5.77
C ASN A 175 -13.25 10.71 7.13
N THR A 176 -13.22 9.85 8.15
CA THR A 176 -12.61 10.19 9.45
C THR A 176 -11.14 10.58 9.29
N ILE A 177 -10.37 9.81 8.53
CA ILE A 177 -8.95 10.11 8.27
C ILE A 177 -8.82 11.44 7.54
N LYS A 178 -9.55 11.61 6.43
CA LYS A 178 -9.38 12.75 5.54
C LYS A 178 -9.83 14.06 6.16
N SER A 179 -10.91 14.05 6.95
CA SER A 179 -11.33 15.20 7.76
C SER A 179 -10.30 15.58 8.83
N THR A 180 -9.61 14.60 9.42
CA THR A 180 -8.57 14.86 10.43
C THR A 180 -7.27 15.38 9.82
N LEU A 181 -6.89 14.87 8.65
CA LEU A 181 -5.74 15.32 7.87
C LEU A 181 -5.91 16.77 7.40
N GLY A 182 -7.12 17.14 6.97
CA GLY A 182 -7.40 18.43 6.33
C GLY A 182 -7.02 18.45 4.84
N SER A 183 -7.49 19.48 4.13
CA SER A 183 -7.44 19.57 2.66
C SER A 183 -6.03 19.69 2.06
N SER A 184 -5.04 20.09 2.87
CA SER A 184 -3.67 20.39 2.40
C SER A 184 -2.63 19.51 3.07
N SER A 185 -3.02 18.30 3.52
CA SER A 185 -2.08 17.42 4.22
C SER A 185 -0.95 16.96 3.32
N GLY A 186 -1.19 16.77 2.01
CA GLY A 186 -0.23 16.12 1.11
C GLY A 186 0.00 14.64 1.44
N ILE A 187 -0.89 14.01 2.24
CA ILE A 187 -0.83 12.59 2.62
C ILE A 187 -2.03 11.86 2.01
N LEU A 188 -1.76 10.74 1.35
CA LEU A 188 -2.79 9.90 0.71
C LEU A 188 -3.63 9.13 1.74
N VAL A 189 -4.86 8.78 1.37
CA VAL A 189 -5.71 7.85 2.12
C VAL A 189 -6.05 6.64 1.25
N MET A 190 -5.90 5.45 1.83
CA MET A 190 -5.96 4.17 1.11
C MET A 190 -6.92 3.17 1.75
N THR A 191 -7.28 2.13 0.99
CA THR A 191 -8.18 1.06 1.47
C THR A 191 -7.51 0.07 2.42
N GLY A 192 -6.28 -0.37 2.15
CA GLY A 192 -5.62 -1.44 2.93
C GLY A 192 -5.71 -2.84 2.33
N GLY A 193 -6.21 -2.97 1.09
CA GLY A 193 -6.30 -4.24 0.35
C GLY A 193 -7.32 -5.25 0.91
N GLU A 194 -7.56 -6.33 0.15
CA GLU A 194 -8.33 -7.54 0.52
C GLU A 194 -7.69 -8.78 -0.14
N SER A 195 -8.22 -9.99 0.05
CA SER A 195 -7.57 -11.24 -0.44
C SER A 195 -7.27 -11.32 -1.94
N TRP A 196 -8.07 -10.63 -2.76
CA TRP A 196 -8.05 -10.74 -4.23
C TRP A 196 -8.20 -9.39 -4.89
N MET A 197 -7.88 -9.30 -6.18
CA MET A 197 -8.15 -8.11 -6.99
C MET A 197 -9.63 -7.69 -6.96
N SER A 198 -10.55 -8.65 -7.10
CA SER A 198 -12.00 -8.40 -7.14
C SER A 198 -12.56 -7.99 -5.77
N GLU A 199 -11.94 -8.42 -4.67
CA GLU A 199 -12.29 -7.99 -3.33
C GLU A 199 -11.69 -6.62 -3.01
N SER A 200 -10.45 -6.38 -3.44
CA SER A 200 -9.70 -5.14 -3.20
C SER A 200 -10.25 -3.95 -3.99
N VAL A 201 -10.77 -4.17 -5.21
CA VAL A 201 -11.22 -3.10 -6.09
C VAL A 201 -12.73 -3.13 -6.26
N LYS A 202 -13.43 -2.44 -5.36
CA LYS A 202 -14.88 -2.29 -5.39
C LYS A 202 -15.30 -0.96 -6.01
N SER A 203 -16.39 -0.98 -6.78
CA SER A 203 -16.97 0.24 -7.38
C SER A 203 -17.30 1.30 -6.33
N ALA A 204 -17.81 0.92 -5.15
CA ALA A 204 -18.09 1.86 -4.05
C ALA A 204 -16.83 2.59 -3.57
N TRP A 205 -15.69 1.91 -3.49
CA TRP A 205 -14.42 2.49 -3.05
C TRP A 205 -13.80 3.36 -4.15
N LEU A 206 -13.96 2.98 -5.42
CA LEU A 206 -13.58 3.80 -6.56
C LEU A 206 -14.35 5.13 -6.61
N ASN A 207 -15.61 5.15 -6.15
CA ASN A 207 -16.44 6.37 -6.10
C ASN A 207 -16.33 7.14 -4.77
N CYS A 208 -15.49 6.67 -3.85
CA CYS A 208 -15.34 7.25 -2.53
C CYS A 208 -14.46 8.50 -2.54
N ALA A 209 -15.03 9.68 -2.30
CA ALA A 209 -14.26 10.93 -2.37
C ALA A 209 -13.07 10.99 -1.38
N ALA A 210 -13.18 10.32 -0.23
CA ALA A 210 -12.15 10.34 0.80
C ALA A 210 -10.96 9.39 0.55
N LEU A 211 -11.09 8.45 -0.39
CA LEU A 211 -10.00 7.55 -0.79
C LEU A 211 -9.24 8.14 -1.97
N ASP A 212 -7.92 8.28 -1.86
CA ASP A 212 -7.08 8.73 -2.98
C ASP A 212 -6.58 7.54 -3.81
N VAL A 213 -6.33 6.41 -3.14
CA VAL A 213 -5.80 5.18 -3.72
C VAL A 213 -6.62 3.98 -3.26
N VAL A 214 -6.93 3.08 -4.18
CA VAL A 214 -7.44 1.75 -3.85
C VAL A 214 -6.26 0.79 -3.85
N ALA A 215 -5.93 0.27 -2.67
CA ALA A 215 -4.87 -0.69 -2.46
C ALA A 215 -5.35 -2.11 -2.80
N ILE A 216 -4.44 -2.91 -3.32
CA ILE A 216 -4.67 -4.30 -3.73
C ILE A 216 -3.75 -5.20 -2.93
N HIS A 217 -4.30 -6.22 -2.30
CA HIS A 217 -3.53 -7.42 -1.96
C HIS A 217 -3.95 -8.54 -2.90
N ALA A 218 -2.98 -9.31 -3.38
CA ALA A 218 -3.28 -10.57 -4.04
C ALA A 218 -2.08 -11.52 -3.96
N TYR A 219 -2.39 -12.79 -3.76
CA TYR A 219 -1.41 -13.87 -3.79
C TYR A 219 -1.79 -14.95 -4.83
N GLY A 220 -2.92 -14.79 -5.52
CA GLY A 220 -3.32 -15.66 -6.63
C GLY A 220 -2.56 -15.37 -7.91
N VAL A 221 -1.97 -16.38 -8.53
CA VAL A 221 -1.18 -16.19 -9.77
C VAL A 221 -2.01 -15.63 -10.94
N GLY A 222 -3.33 -15.87 -10.95
CA GLY A 222 -4.25 -15.31 -11.95
C GLY A 222 -4.42 -13.79 -11.85
N ASP A 223 -4.28 -13.24 -10.64
CA ASP A 223 -4.39 -11.80 -10.38
C ASP A 223 -3.19 -11.01 -10.90
N PHE A 224 -2.04 -11.68 -11.08
CA PHE A 224 -0.82 -11.03 -11.53
C PHE A 224 -0.71 -10.84 -13.04
N THR A 225 -1.67 -11.34 -13.84
CA THR A 225 -1.58 -11.20 -15.29
C THR A 225 -1.83 -9.76 -15.74
N THR A 226 -0.97 -9.23 -16.61
CA THR A 226 -1.05 -7.81 -17.06
C THR A 226 -2.44 -7.43 -17.55
N SER A 227 -3.06 -8.28 -18.37
CA SER A 227 -4.39 -8.03 -18.94
C SER A 227 -5.48 -8.00 -17.87
N ASN A 228 -5.42 -8.86 -16.86
CA ASN A 228 -6.36 -8.86 -15.75
C ASN A 228 -6.23 -7.56 -14.94
N ILE A 229 -4.99 -7.19 -14.56
CA ILE A 229 -4.72 -5.95 -13.81
C ILE A 229 -5.20 -4.72 -14.60
N GLN A 230 -4.98 -4.69 -15.92
CA GLN A 230 -5.40 -3.57 -16.78
C GLN A 230 -6.93 -3.35 -16.78
N THR A 231 -7.74 -4.38 -16.51
CA THR A 231 -9.19 -4.19 -16.37
C THR A 231 -9.52 -3.28 -15.19
N TYR A 232 -8.83 -3.45 -14.05
CA TYR A 232 -9.00 -2.62 -12.86
C TYR A 232 -8.33 -1.26 -13.00
N VAL A 233 -7.18 -1.20 -13.68
CA VAL A 233 -6.54 0.09 -14.03
C VAL A 233 -7.49 0.98 -14.82
N ASN A 234 -8.20 0.42 -15.80
CA ASN A 234 -9.17 1.18 -16.59
C ASN A 234 -10.36 1.67 -15.75
N GLN A 235 -10.85 0.84 -14.82
CA GLN A 235 -11.89 1.24 -13.87
C GLN A 235 -11.42 2.39 -12.97
N ALA A 236 -10.23 2.27 -12.39
CA ALA A 236 -9.66 3.28 -11.51
C ALA A 236 -9.40 4.60 -12.24
N LYS A 237 -8.82 4.57 -13.45
CA LYS A 237 -8.63 5.76 -14.29
C LYS A 237 -9.95 6.44 -14.61
N SER A 238 -10.99 5.66 -14.93
CA SER A 238 -12.33 6.19 -15.22
C SER A 238 -12.96 6.86 -13.99
N ALA A 239 -12.66 6.37 -12.79
CA ALA A 239 -13.11 6.94 -11.53
C ALA A 239 -12.18 8.05 -10.97
N GLY A 240 -11.09 8.38 -11.67
CA GLY A 240 -10.10 9.35 -11.18
C GLY A 240 -9.33 8.89 -9.93
N LYS A 241 -9.22 7.57 -9.71
CA LYS A 241 -8.50 6.95 -8.59
C LYS A 241 -7.17 6.38 -9.03
N LYS A 242 -6.27 6.20 -8.07
CA LYS A 242 -5.01 5.47 -8.25
C LYS A 242 -5.14 4.05 -7.73
N LEU A 243 -4.34 3.13 -8.28
CA LEU A 243 -4.15 1.79 -7.72
C LEU A 243 -2.69 1.61 -7.28
N ILE A 244 -2.51 0.75 -6.30
CA ILE A 244 -1.20 0.18 -5.94
C ILE A 244 -1.39 -1.28 -5.54
N PHE A 245 -0.48 -2.14 -5.98
CA PHE A 245 -0.33 -3.48 -5.42
C PHE A 245 0.35 -3.35 -4.06
N GLN A 246 -0.43 -3.18 -3.01
CA GLN A 246 0.08 -2.93 -1.66
C GLN A 246 0.66 -4.18 -1.01
N GLU A 247 0.19 -5.36 -1.39
CA GLU A 247 0.82 -6.63 -1.06
C GLU A 247 0.74 -7.62 -2.21
N TRP A 248 1.85 -8.30 -2.44
CA TRP A 248 1.95 -9.49 -3.26
C TRP A 248 3.23 -10.23 -2.86
N GLY A 249 3.31 -11.53 -3.13
CA GLY A 249 4.45 -12.32 -2.73
C GLY A 249 4.66 -13.57 -3.57
N ALA A 250 5.88 -14.11 -3.51
CA ALA A 250 6.21 -15.41 -4.06
C ALA A 250 6.46 -16.44 -2.96
N CYS A 251 5.52 -17.38 -2.87
CA CYS A 251 5.54 -18.45 -1.89
C CYS A 251 6.88 -19.18 -1.91
N TYR A 252 7.45 -19.38 -0.74
CA TYR A 252 8.70 -20.13 -0.58
C TYR A 252 8.49 -21.63 -0.78
N PHE A 253 7.32 -22.15 -0.44
CA PHE A 253 6.99 -23.57 -0.52
C PHE A 253 6.43 -23.98 -1.89
N ASN A 254 6.51 -25.28 -2.20
CA ASN A 254 5.99 -25.88 -3.42
C ASN A 254 4.46 -26.08 -3.44
N THR A 255 3.72 -25.25 -2.70
CA THR A 255 2.27 -25.22 -2.66
C THR A 255 1.71 -24.17 -3.62
N GLU A 256 0.39 -24.04 -3.71
CA GLU A 256 -0.24 -22.95 -4.47
C GLU A 256 0.18 -21.59 -3.89
N ASN A 257 0.41 -20.59 -4.74
CA ASN A 257 0.97 -19.31 -4.26
C ASN A 257 0.04 -18.59 -3.27
N ASN A 258 -1.28 -18.64 -3.47
CA ASN A 258 -2.29 -18.08 -2.56
C ASN A 258 -2.57 -18.96 -1.34
N ASN A 259 -1.87 -20.08 -1.19
CA ASN A 259 -2.01 -21.00 -0.07
C ASN A 259 -0.61 -21.54 0.27
N CYS A 260 0.17 -20.73 0.98
CA CYS A 260 1.59 -20.99 1.28
C CYS A 260 1.87 -21.48 2.73
N PRO A 261 1.08 -22.39 3.33
CA PRO A 261 1.15 -22.62 4.77
C PRO A 261 2.48 -23.26 5.18
N THR A 262 2.86 -24.39 4.59
CA THR A 262 4.14 -25.09 4.75
C THR A 262 4.34 -26.03 3.55
N GLY A 263 5.57 -26.49 3.31
CA GLY A 263 5.85 -27.46 2.25
C GLY A 263 7.34 -27.69 2.02
N THR A 264 7.69 -28.25 0.87
CA THR A 264 9.10 -28.33 0.44
C THR A 264 9.49 -26.98 -0.14
N ALA A 265 10.65 -26.46 0.26
CA ALA A 265 11.19 -25.23 -0.32
C ALA A 265 11.28 -25.36 -1.86
N LEU A 266 10.78 -24.36 -2.57
CA LEU A 266 11.02 -24.22 -3.99
C LEU A 266 12.52 -24.07 -4.24
N SER A 267 12.98 -24.53 -5.40
CA SER A 267 14.32 -24.17 -5.85
C SER A 267 14.43 -22.65 -5.97
N THR A 268 15.57 -22.08 -5.61
CA THR A 268 15.84 -20.64 -5.78
C THR A 268 15.57 -20.18 -7.20
N THR A 269 15.90 -20.99 -8.21
CA THR A 269 15.60 -20.71 -9.63
C THR A 269 14.10 -20.57 -9.87
N THR A 270 13.29 -21.48 -9.33
CA THR A 270 11.83 -21.43 -9.48
C THR A 270 11.25 -20.19 -8.79
N ARG A 271 11.63 -19.93 -7.54
CA ARG A 271 11.14 -18.75 -6.79
C ARG A 271 11.56 -17.45 -7.49
N ASN A 272 12.80 -17.37 -7.98
CA ASN A 272 13.29 -16.23 -8.75
C ASN A 272 12.50 -16.01 -10.05
N ASN A 273 12.16 -17.08 -10.77
CA ASN A 273 11.35 -16.96 -11.97
C ASN A 273 9.95 -16.43 -11.65
N ASN A 274 9.34 -16.87 -10.54
CA ASN A 274 8.04 -16.36 -10.07
C ASN A 274 8.11 -14.87 -9.75
N ILE A 275 9.08 -14.45 -8.92
CA ILE A 275 9.29 -13.04 -8.54
C ILE A 275 9.47 -12.17 -9.78
N LYS A 276 10.38 -12.55 -10.68
CA LYS A 276 10.66 -11.78 -11.90
C LYS A 276 9.42 -11.68 -12.78
N ASN A 277 8.73 -12.79 -13.01
CA ASN A 277 7.56 -12.82 -13.89
C ASN A 277 6.44 -11.94 -13.32
N TRP A 278 6.04 -12.14 -12.07
CA TRP A 278 4.89 -11.43 -11.50
C TRP A 278 5.17 -9.95 -11.27
N ALA A 279 6.35 -9.57 -10.79
CA ALA A 279 6.73 -8.16 -10.71
C ALA A 279 6.70 -7.48 -12.08
N SER A 280 7.20 -8.15 -13.13
CA SER A 280 7.20 -7.61 -14.49
C SER A 280 5.79 -7.42 -15.04
N GLN A 281 4.85 -8.32 -14.73
CA GLN A 281 3.46 -8.21 -15.17
C GLN A 281 2.71 -7.09 -14.45
N ILE A 282 2.87 -6.97 -13.13
CA ILE A 282 2.30 -5.86 -12.35
C ILE A 282 2.84 -4.51 -12.86
N THR A 283 4.17 -4.44 -13.08
CA THR A 283 4.83 -3.25 -13.62
C THR A 283 4.37 -2.94 -15.04
N ALA A 284 4.21 -3.95 -15.91
CA ALA A 284 3.74 -3.76 -17.29
C ALA A 284 2.27 -3.30 -17.36
N ALA A 285 1.47 -3.60 -16.34
CA ALA A 285 0.13 -3.04 -16.18
C ALA A 285 0.15 -1.56 -15.75
N GLY A 286 1.32 -1.01 -15.43
CA GLY A 286 1.51 0.38 -15.00
C GLY A 286 1.18 0.61 -13.52
N VAL A 287 1.09 -0.44 -12.71
CA VAL A 287 0.73 -0.32 -11.29
C VAL A 287 2.01 -0.42 -10.44
N PRO A 288 2.27 0.54 -9.54
CA PRO A 288 3.35 0.40 -8.56
C PRO A 288 3.03 -0.69 -7.55
N TRP A 289 4.04 -1.24 -6.88
CA TRP A 289 3.85 -2.40 -6.01
C TRP A 289 4.74 -2.41 -4.78
N LEU A 290 4.26 -3.00 -3.69
CA LEU A 290 5.00 -3.25 -2.45
C LEU A 290 5.03 -4.75 -2.18
N TYR A 291 6.22 -5.33 -2.13
CA TYR A 291 6.40 -6.76 -1.89
C TYR A 291 6.09 -7.12 -0.44
N TRP A 292 5.43 -8.25 -0.20
CA TRP A 292 5.27 -8.84 1.13
C TRP A 292 6.25 -10.03 1.29
N GLN A 293 7.28 -9.94 2.12
CA GLN A 293 7.85 -8.74 2.75
C GLN A 293 9.38 -8.82 2.83
N VAL A 294 10.08 -7.68 2.82
CA VAL A 294 11.55 -7.62 2.90
C VAL A 294 12.01 -7.57 4.34
N LEU A 295 12.92 -8.47 4.72
CA LEU A 295 13.43 -8.57 6.09
C LEU A 295 14.87 -8.03 6.22
N PRO A 296 15.21 -7.38 7.35
CA PRO A 296 16.60 -7.02 7.65
C PRO A 296 17.47 -8.21 8.10
N ASN A 297 16.84 -9.34 8.41
CA ASN A 297 17.49 -10.54 8.96
C ASN A 297 17.33 -11.69 7.96
N PRO A 298 18.07 -12.81 8.13
CA PRO A 298 17.74 -14.06 7.47
C PRO A 298 16.28 -14.44 7.72
N ASP A 299 15.63 -14.93 6.68
CA ASP A 299 14.26 -15.40 6.73
C ASP A 299 14.19 -16.73 7.51
N PRO A 300 13.39 -16.82 8.59
CA PRO A 300 13.21 -18.06 9.31
C PRO A 300 12.38 -19.11 8.55
N HIS A 301 11.72 -18.72 7.45
CA HIS A 301 10.84 -19.57 6.64
C HIS A 301 9.71 -20.24 7.45
N TYR A 302 9.06 -19.44 8.32
CA TYR A 302 7.88 -19.87 9.06
C TYR A 302 6.63 -19.87 8.17
N GLY A 303 5.54 -20.50 8.60
CA GLY A 303 4.41 -20.73 7.71
C GLY A 303 3.78 -19.46 7.12
N TYR A 304 3.16 -19.60 5.94
CA TYR A 304 2.74 -18.48 5.06
C TYR A 304 3.92 -17.63 4.57
N ASP A 305 4.97 -18.31 4.12
CA ASP A 305 6.26 -17.70 3.78
C ASP A 305 6.27 -17.08 2.38
N PHE A 306 6.25 -15.76 2.37
CA PHE A 306 6.53 -14.94 1.18
C PHE A 306 7.75 -14.04 1.39
N GLU A 307 8.33 -14.06 2.58
CA GLU A 307 9.40 -13.22 3.07
C GLU A 307 10.67 -13.35 2.20
N ILE A 308 11.41 -12.25 2.07
CA ILE A 308 12.74 -12.23 1.45
C ILE A 308 13.65 -11.40 2.34
N GLY A 309 14.58 -12.06 3.04
CA GLY A 309 15.65 -11.35 3.72
C GLY A 309 16.60 -10.66 2.74
N ILE A 310 17.21 -9.54 3.11
CA ILE A 310 18.22 -8.85 2.28
C ILE A 310 19.45 -9.74 1.97
N GLN A 311 19.62 -10.82 2.72
CA GLN A 311 20.67 -11.83 2.51
C GLN A 311 20.15 -13.11 1.85
N ASP A 312 18.85 -13.20 1.54
CA ASP A 312 18.23 -14.36 0.91
C ASP A 312 18.76 -14.53 -0.53
N PRO A 313 18.95 -15.78 -1.01
CA PRO A 313 19.29 -16.05 -2.41
C PRO A 313 18.36 -15.37 -3.45
N SER A 314 17.13 -15.04 -3.06
CA SER A 314 16.13 -14.39 -3.92
C SER A 314 16.19 -12.86 -3.91
N TRP A 315 16.92 -12.26 -2.97
CA TRP A 315 17.01 -10.79 -2.82
C TRP A 315 17.50 -10.10 -4.08
N GLY A 316 18.54 -10.64 -4.72
CA GLY A 316 19.09 -10.06 -5.96
C GLY A 316 18.05 -9.96 -7.08
N THR A 317 17.14 -10.93 -7.16
CA THR A 317 16.04 -10.94 -8.13
C THR A 317 15.00 -9.88 -7.82
N LEU A 318 14.54 -9.80 -6.57
CA LEU A 318 13.58 -8.79 -6.14
C LEU A 318 14.13 -7.37 -6.31
N LYS A 319 15.41 -7.16 -5.93
CA LYS A 319 16.13 -5.91 -6.13
C LYS A 319 16.15 -5.48 -7.60
N ASN A 320 16.48 -6.39 -8.51
CA ASN A 320 16.50 -6.08 -9.95
C ASN A 320 15.11 -5.78 -10.50
N ALA A 321 14.07 -6.47 -10.02
CA ALA A 321 12.69 -6.19 -10.40
C ALA A 321 12.25 -4.79 -9.92
N ALA A 322 12.62 -4.39 -8.70
CA ALA A 322 12.35 -3.06 -8.17
C ALA A 322 13.04 -1.94 -8.97
N LEU A 323 14.31 -2.15 -9.34
CA LEU A 323 15.05 -1.21 -10.20
C LEU A 323 14.45 -1.13 -11.61
N ASP A 324 14.01 -2.23 -12.20
CA ASP A 324 13.36 -2.23 -13.51
C ASP A 324 12.04 -1.44 -13.49
N ALA A 325 11.25 -1.54 -12.40
CA ALA A 325 10.00 -0.81 -12.25
C ALA A 325 10.17 0.72 -12.38
N LEU A 326 11.27 1.27 -11.86
CA LEU A 326 11.62 2.70 -11.98
C LEU A 326 11.87 3.16 -13.42
N THR A 327 12.03 2.23 -14.37
CA THR A 327 12.27 2.53 -15.80
C THR A 327 11.01 2.40 -16.65
N LYS A 328 9.90 1.89 -16.09
CA LYS A 328 8.67 1.63 -16.83
C LYS A 328 7.64 2.74 -16.57
N PRO A 329 6.79 3.06 -17.55
CA PRO A 329 5.71 4.01 -17.35
C PRO A 329 4.70 3.49 -16.32
N ALA A 330 4.16 4.40 -15.50
CA ALA A 330 3.05 4.14 -14.61
C ALA A 330 1.72 4.59 -15.25
N ALA A 331 0.64 3.90 -14.90
CA ALA A 331 -0.72 4.31 -15.19
C ALA A 331 -1.20 5.46 -14.28
N PHE A 332 -0.54 5.64 -13.13
CA PHE A 332 -0.88 6.63 -12.12
C PHE A 332 0.37 7.41 -11.70
N ASP A 333 0.29 8.73 -11.74
CA ASP A 333 1.37 9.59 -11.25
C ASP A 333 1.33 9.69 -9.72
N PHE A 334 2.39 9.21 -9.07
CA PHE A 334 2.64 9.32 -7.63
C PHE A 334 3.78 10.27 -7.29
N THR A 335 4.45 10.89 -8.28
CA THR A 335 5.59 11.78 -8.08
C THR A 335 5.32 12.90 -7.06
N PRO A 336 4.12 13.53 -6.99
CA PRO A 336 3.86 14.58 -5.98
C PRO A 336 3.94 14.11 -4.52
N TRP A 337 3.83 12.80 -4.29
CA TRP A 337 3.86 12.21 -2.95
C TRP A 337 5.18 11.54 -2.64
N LEU A 338 6.05 11.31 -3.63
CA LEU A 338 7.34 10.67 -3.45
C LEU A 338 8.42 11.75 -3.35
N ASN A 339 9.21 11.72 -2.29
CA ASN A 339 10.45 12.48 -2.17
C ASN A 339 11.50 11.86 -3.13
N LEU A 340 11.45 12.29 -4.39
CA LEU A 340 12.38 11.86 -5.45
C LEU A 340 13.65 12.70 -5.52
#